data_AF-A0A7K0CW86-F1
#
_entry.id   AF-A0A7K0CW86-F1
#
_cell.length_a   1.000
_cell.length_b   1.000
_cell.length_c   1.000
_cell.angle_alpha   90.00
_cell.angle_beta   90.00
_cell.angle_gamma   90.00
#
_symmetry.space_group_name_H-M   'P 1'
#
loop_
_entity.id
_entity.type
_entity.pdbx_description
1 polymer ?
#
loop_
_entity_poly.entity_id
_entity_poly.type
_entity_poly.pdbx_seq_one_letter_code
_entity_poly.pdbx_strand_id
1 'polypeptide(L)'
;MVDGYTEATEQPKIARVPFSHLSIEVGHFQLKMIADRPDELREEFRRIKPLVDAFTESARIQYGPDARVSTCYLVDDYFQGDDVRGPDQAQDSDSPEPQPDSDPLEHDSTRSTDHNPRRILSRLLTAAEECGLTIDYLARESACAQTPEYVDGIRLDEPIPLADIVAACIVPEPAIDDTGGRPPTAESGWLCNGRRSSLSEPAQAMRTRAYRPPQVYSATNHAIFIDIEMWSKSSDGQTSWSCPFLAAIWHLLRLGMLGYHGAAVVDPQPHVAPWPDRWQDLPAIVRLNPEAEPFAAYKTLSMLPRRYIEIEHAVRVILDHLDLDENVFAQVVAAAATEKIEVSAKVGERLSHLLLDGS
;
A
#
# COMPACT_ATOMS: atom_id res chain seq x y z
N MET A 1 18.30 39.16 11.77
CA MET A 1 18.89 37.98 12.42
C MET A 1 17.94 37.64 13.54
N VAL A 2 16.96 36.79 13.25
CA VAL A 2 16.03 36.28 14.26
C VAL A 2 16.55 34.89 14.55
N ASP A 3 17.22 34.74 15.69
CA ASP A 3 17.69 33.45 16.17
C ASP A 3 16.45 32.60 16.46
N GLY A 4 16.28 31.55 15.66
CA GLY A 4 15.28 30.52 15.90
C GLY A 4 15.60 29.82 17.21
N TYR A 5 14.67 29.87 18.14
CA TYR A 5 14.72 29.05 19.34
C TYR A 5 14.59 27.58 18.90
N THR A 6 15.65 26.80 19.07
CA THR A 6 15.63 25.34 18.91
C THR A 6 15.99 24.74 20.26
N GLU A 7 15.04 24.03 20.88
CA GLU A 7 15.24 23.42 22.18
C GLU A 7 16.17 22.20 22.02
N ALA A 8 17.41 22.34 22.47
CA ALA A 8 18.52 21.41 22.19
C ALA A 8 18.43 20.03 22.89
N THR A 9 17.25 19.63 23.40
CA THR A 9 17.10 18.43 24.24
C THR A 9 15.99 17.46 23.81
N GLU A 10 15.18 17.78 22.81
CA GLU A 10 14.18 16.82 22.32
C GLU A 10 14.73 16.07 21.10
N GLN A 11 15.71 15.20 21.33
CA GLN A 11 15.92 14.09 20.40
C GLN A 11 14.84 13.06 20.73
N PRO A 12 13.80 12.89 19.89
CA PRO A 12 12.81 11.85 20.13
C PRO A 12 13.54 10.52 20.24
N LYS A 13 13.35 9.82 21.36
CA LYS A 13 13.88 8.46 21.54
C LYS A 13 13.10 7.54 20.62
N ILE A 14 13.55 7.39 19.39
CA ILE A 14 12.90 6.50 18.44
C ILE A 14 13.26 5.05 18.80
N ALA A 15 12.25 4.20 19.02
CA ALA A 15 12.43 2.80 19.35
C ALA A 15 13.14 2.05 18.21
N ARG A 16 14.14 1.23 18.54
CA ARG A 16 14.85 0.43 17.53
C ARG A 16 13.96 -0.70 17.04
N VAL A 17 13.75 -0.76 15.72
CA VAL A 17 13.03 -1.85 15.05
C VAL A 17 14.05 -2.88 14.55
N PRO A 18 13.86 -4.19 14.79
CA PRO A 18 14.69 -5.21 14.18
C PRO A 18 14.37 -5.36 12.69
N PHE A 19 15.37 -5.69 11.86
CA PHE A 19 15.24 -5.75 10.40
C PHE A 19 15.59 -7.13 9.83
N SER A 20 14.77 -7.59 8.88
CA SER A 20 15.13 -8.62 7.91
C SER A 20 15.97 -8.01 6.78
N HIS A 21 16.73 -8.85 6.07
CA HIS A 21 17.41 -8.42 4.85
C HIS A 21 16.41 -8.23 3.70
N LEU A 22 15.41 -9.10 3.63
CA LEU A 22 14.38 -9.10 2.61
C LEU A 22 13.03 -9.47 3.22
N SER A 23 12.01 -8.66 2.96
CA SER A 23 10.61 -9.04 3.15
C SER A 23 10.04 -9.44 1.79
N ILE A 24 9.31 -10.56 1.69
CA ILE A 24 8.67 -11.05 0.46
C ILE A 24 7.15 -11.08 0.64
N GLU A 25 6.42 -10.32 -0.18
CA GLU A 25 4.96 -10.41 -0.24
C GLU A 25 4.55 -11.47 -1.26
N VAL A 26 3.77 -12.44 -0.79
CA VAL A 26 3.45 -13.68 -1.52
C VAL A 26 2.05 -13.64 -2.12
N GLY A 27 1.89 -12.80 -3.15
CA GLY A 27 0.61 -12.61 -3.84
C GLY A 27 -0.24 -11.52 -3.21
N HIS A 28 -1.28 -11.14 -3.96
CA HIS A 28 -2.31 -10.22 -3.54
C HIS A 28 -3.59 -10.60 -4.31
N PHE A 29 -4.46 -11.38 -3.66
CA PHE A 29 -5.62 -12.01 -4.30
C PHE A 29 -6.89 -11.34 -3.83
N GLN A 30 -7.84 -11.18 -4.76
CA GLN A 30 -9.19 -10.73 -4.42
C GLN A 30 -9.82 -11.69 -3.41
N LEU A 31 -10.53 -11.16 -2.41
CA LEU A 31 -11.26 -11.98 -1.43
C LEU A 31 -12.19 -13.00 -2.08
N LYS A 32 -12.84 -12.59 -3.17
CA LYS A 32 -13.69 -13.47 -3.98
C LYS A 32 -12.94 -14.69 -4.52
N MET A 33 -11.69 -14.52 -4.95
CA MET A 33 -10.87 -15.66 -5.39
C MET A 33 -10.58 -16.60 -4.22
N ILE A 34 -10.21 -16.08 -3.06
CA ILE A 34 -9.93 -16.87 -1.86
C ILE A 34 -11.20 -17.61 -1.39
N ALA A 35 -12.35 -16.95 -1.48
CA ALA A 35 -13.63 -17.53 -1.11
C ALA A 35 -14.09 -18.60 -2.12
N ASP A 36 -14.12 -18.29 -3.40
CA ASP A 36 -14.92 -19.08 -4.34
C ASP A 36 -14.06 -20.01 -5.21
N ARG A 37 -12.74 -19.77 -5.29
CA ARG A 37 -11.83 -20.43 -6.22
C ARG A 37 -10.58 -21.00 -5.52
N PRO A 38 -10.74 -21.89 -4.54
CA PRO A 38 -9.62 -22.40 -3.74
C PRO A 38 -8.60 -23.21 -4.55
N ASP A 39 -9.00 -23.85 -5.66
CA ASP A 39 -8.07 -24.60 -6.51
C ASP A 39 -7.18 -23.67 -7.34
N GLU A 40 -7.74 -22.57 -7.86
CA GLU A 40 -6.95 -21.52 -8.52
C GLU A 40 -5.97 -20.88 -7.53
N LEU A 41 -6.40 -20.63 -6.28
CA LEU A 41 -5.51 -20.12 -5.22
C LEU A 41 -4.32 -21.07 -4.97
N ARG A 42 -4.55 -22.39 -4.90
CA ARG A 42 -3.47 -23.37 -4.78
C ARG A 42 -2.55 -23.38 -5.99
N GLU A 43 -3.09 -23.23 -7.20
CA GLU A 43 -2.29 -23.15 -8.41
C GLU A 43 -1.37 -21.93 -8.43
N GLU A 44 -1.84 -20.77 -7.95
CA GLU A 44 -1.00 -19.60 -7.76
C GLU A 44 0.08 -19.84 -6.70
N PHE A 45 -0.27 -20.42 -5.54
CA PHE A 45 0.73 -20.72 -4.50
C PHE A 45 1.78 -21.74 -4.93
N ARG A 46 1.41 -22.77 -5.71
CA ARG A 46 2.38 -23.70 -6.31
C ARG A 46 3.35 -23.01 -7.28
N ARG A 47 2.92 -21.95 -7.97
CA ARG A 47 3.79 -21.12 -8.81
C ARG A 47 4.68 -20.19 -8.00
N ILE A 48 4.14 -19.59 -6.93
CA ILE A 48 4.85 -18.65 -6.05
C ILE A 48 5.93 -19.35 -5.22
N LYS A 49 5.65 -20.54 -4.66
CA LYS A 49 6.58 -21.23 -3.75
C LYS A 49 8.02 -21.38 -4.28
N PRO A 50 8.27 -21.93 -5.48
CA PRO A 50 9.65 -22.06 -5.97
C PRO A 50 10.33 -20.70 -6.19
N LEU A 51 9.56 -19.63 -6.45
CA LEU A 51 10.10 -18.28 -6.58
C LEU A 51 10.52 -17.73 -5.22
N VAL A 52 9.71 -17.95 -4.18
CA VAL A 52 10.08 -17.58 -2.79
C VAL A 52 11.36 -18.27 -2.36
N ASP A 53 11.52 -19.56 -2.68
CA ASP A 53 12.76 -20.30 -2.42
C ASP A 53 13.96 -19.69 -3.14
N ALA A 54 13.79 -19.36 -4.43
CA ALA A 54 14.85 -18.76 -5.24
C ALA A 54 15.29 -17.38 -4.71
N PHE A 55 14.35 -16.53 -4.30
CA PHE A 55 14.68 -15.21 -3.73
C PHE A 55 15.25 -15.31 -2.32
N THR A 56 14.84 -16.31 -1.54
CA THR A 56 15.46 -16.62 -0.26
C THR A 56 16.92 -17.05 -0.45
N GLU A 57 17.18 -17.92 -1.42
CA GLU A 57 18.56 -18.33 -1.74
C GLU A 57 19.40 -17.19 -2.31
N SER A 58 18.81 -16.35 -3.17
CA SER A 58 19.46 -15.12 -3.65
C SER A 58 19.86 -14.20 -2.50
N ALA A 59 18.99 -14.02 -1.50
CA ALA A 59 19.30 -13.26 -0.30
C ALA A 59 20.47 -13.90 0.48
N ARG A 60 20.52 -15.22 0.60
CA ARG A 60 21.67 -15.91 1.25
C ARG A 60 22.97 -15.75 0.50
N ILE A 61 22.93 -15.77 -0.84
CA ILE A 61 24.11 -15.51 -1.67
C ILE A 61 24.60 -14.08 -1.46
N GLN A 62 23.68 -13.12 -1.33
CA GLN A 62 24.01 -11.70 -1.19
C GLN A 62 24.47 -11.32 0.22
N TYR A 63 23.78 -11.81 1.26
CA TYR A 63 23.97 -11.37 2.65
C TYR A 63 24.62 -12.43 3.55
N GLY A 64 24.86 -13.64 3.03
CA GLY A 64 25.44 -14.76 3.78
C GLY A 64 24.41 -15.80 4.22
N PRO A 65 24.86 -16.95 4.76
CA PRO A 65 23.98 -18.06 5.12
C PRO A 65 22.90 -17.71 6.16
N ASP A 66 23.17 -16.71 7.00
CA ASP A 66 22.27 -16.21 8.05
C ASP A 66 21.35 -15.08 7.54
N ALA A 67 21.13 -14.99 6.23
CA ALA A 67 20.23 -13.99 5.64
C ALA A 67 18.80 -14.17 6.17
N ARG A 68 18.40 -13.21 7.01
CA ARG A 68 17.03 -13.07 7.52
C ARG A 68 16.06 -12.67 6.41
N VAL A 69 15.11 -13.56 6.10
CA VAL A 69 14.06 -13.34 5.11
C VAL A 69 12.71 -13.61 5.77
N SER A 70 11.79 -12.66 5.67
CA SER A 70 10.41 -12.82 6.14
C SER A 70 9.43 -12.85 4.97
N THR A 71 8.34 -13.60 5.11
CA THR A 71 7.23 -13.59 4.14
C THR A 71 5.99 -12.92 4.71
N CYS A 72 5.22 -12.24 3.87
CA CYS A 72 3.98 -11.60 4.27
C CYS A 72 2.89 -11.74 3.23
N TYR A 73 1.65 -11.61 3.68
CA TYR A 73 0.47 -11.51 2.82
C TYR A 73 -0.37 -10.32 3.25
N LEU A 74 -0.68 -9.42 2.31
CA LEU A 74 -1.59 -8.30 2.53
C LEU A 74 -3.01 -8.72 2.10
N VAL A 75 -3.94 -8.73 3.03
CA VAL A 75 -5.35 -8.97 2.72
C VAL A 75 -6.04 -7.65 2.42
N ASP A 76 -6.68 -7.58 1.24
CA ASP A 76 -7.54 -6.46 0.85
C ASP A 76 -8.86 -6.54 1.61
N ASP A 77 -8.88 -5.94 2.80
CA ASP A 77 -10.09 -5.76 3.60
C ASP A 77 -10.64 -4.33 3.56
N TYR A 78 -10.05 -3.47 2.73
CA TYR A 78 -10.45 -2.07 2.61
C TYR A 78 -11.54 -1.89 1.55
N PHE A 79 -11.43 -2.56 0.40
CA PHE A 79 -12.34 -2.35 -0.74
C PHE A 79 -13.60 -3.23 -0.73
N GLN A 80 -14.01 -3.76 0.44
CA GLN A 80 -15.12 -4.73 0.54
C GLN A 80 -16.51 -4.21 0.16
N GLY A 81 -16.67 -2.89 -0.06
CA GLY A 81 -17.90 -2.25 -0.51
C GLY A 81 -17.92 -1.85 -1.99
N ASP A 82 -16.77 -1.91 -2.68
CA ASP A 82 -16.60 -1.41 -4.04
C ASP A 82 -16.41 -2.58 -5.01
N ASP A 83 -17.52 -3.21 -5.41
CA ASP A 83 -17.61 -3.63 -6.81
C ASP A 83 -17.39 -2.34 -7.62
N VAL A 84 -16.17 -2.16 -8.13
CA VAL A 84 -15.72 -1.04 -8.96
C VAL A 84 -16.91 -0.50 -9.76
N ARG A 85 -17.44 0.66 -9.35
CA ARG A 85 -18.40 1.38 -10.18
C ARG A 85 -17.63 1.79 -11.42
N GLY A 86 -17.71 0.97 -12.47
CA GLY A 86 -17.18 1.32 -13.77
C GLY A 86 -17.77 2.67 -14.22
N PRO A 87 -17.05 3.43 -15.07
CA PRO A 87 -17.44 4.78 -15.45
C PRO A 87 -18.72 4.89 -16.32
N ASP A 88 -19.52 3.82 -16.43
CA ASP A 88 -20.63 3.70 -17.39
C ASP A 88 -22.03 3.91 -16.80
N GLN A 89 -22.15 4.52 -15.62
CA GLN A 89 -23.43 5.09 -15.15
C GLN A 89 -23.35 6.61 -15.04
N ALA A 90 -22.94 7.25 -16.13
CA ALA A 90 -23.43 8.58 -16.43
C ALA A 90 -24.92 8.46 -16.76
N GLN A 91 -25.74 9.08 -15.91
CA GLN A 91 -27.17 9.33 -16.03
C GLN A 91 -27.71 9.26 -17.47
N ASP A 92 -28.39 8.16 -17.79
CA ASP A 92 -29.40 8.17 -18.85
C ASP A 92 -30.71 8.60 -18.19
N SER A 93 -30.93 9.91 -18.16
CA SER A 93 -32.16 10.54 -17.71
C SER A 93 -33.25 10.40 -18.78
N ASP A 94 -33.67 9.17 -19.08
CA ASP A 94 -34.93 8.91 -19.77
C ASP A 94 -35.28 7.41 -19.68
N SER A 95 -36.02 7.01 -18.64
CA SER A 95 -36.72 5.72 -18.60
C SER A 95 -38.02 5.85 -17.81
N PRO A 96 -39.12 5.20 -18.23
CA PRO A 96 -40.46 5.50 -17.76
C PRO A 96 -40.71 4.93 -16.36
N GLU A 97 -41.56 5.62 -15.59
CA GLU A 97 -42.02 5.20 -14.26
C GLU A 97 -42.49 3.73 -14.22
N PRO A 98 -42.14 2.95 -13.17
CA PRO A 98 -42.59 1.56 -13.05
C PRO A 98 -44.08 1.50 -12.70
N GLN A 99 -44.82 0.63 -13.40
CA GLN A 99 -46.23 0.33 -13.10
C GLN A 99 -46.37 -0.37 -11.74
N PRO A 100 -47.39 -0.04 -10.94
CA PRO A 100 -47.71 -0.76 -9.72
C PRO A 100 -48.58 -1.96 -10.10
N ASP A 101 -48.00 -3.16 -10.07
CA ASP A 101 -48.67 -4.44 -9.79
C ASP A 101 -47.83 -5.60 -10.35
N SER A 102 -46.86 -6.08 -9.57
CA SER A 102 -46.30 -7.42 -9.73
C SER A 102 -45.95 -8.01 -8.37
N ASP A 103 -46.49 -9.19 -8.11
CA ASP A 103 -46.46 -10.01 -6.89
C ASP A 103 -45.06 -10.12 -6.23
N PRO A 104 -44.96 -10.14 -4.89
CA PRO A 104 -43.71 -10.35 -4.17
C PRO A 104 -43.41 -11.85 -4.07
N LEU A 105 -42.88 -12.44 -5.13
CA LEU A 105 -42.27 -13.77 -5.08
C LEU A 105 -40.77 -13.66 -5.34
N GLU A 106 -40.02 -13.88 -4.25
CA GLU A 106 -38.64 -14.36 -4.21
C GLU A 106 -37.66 -13.69 -5.18
N HIS A 107 -37.16 -12.51 -4.81
CA HIS A 107 -35.77 -12.21 -5.10
C HIS A 107 -34.90 -13.06 -4.17
N ASP A 108 -34.54 -14.23 -4.68
CA ASP A 108 -33.49 -15.09 -4.15
C ASP A 108 -32.21 -14.27 -3.97
N SER A 109 -32.00 -13.79 -2.75
CA SER A 109 -30.79 -13.13 -2.29
C SER A 109 -29.66 -14.14 -2.07
N THR A 110 -29.41 -15.02 -3.03
CA THR A 110 -28.21 -15.86 -3.11
C THR A 110 -27.08 -15.08 -3.79
N ARG A 111 -26.68 -13.96 -3.18
CA ARG A 111 -25.38 -13.32 -3.44
C ARG A 111 -24.60 -13.23 -2.12
N SER A 112 -24.53 -14.36 -1.41
CA SER A 112 -23.73 -14.49 -0.19
C SER A 112 -22.27 -14.77 -0.55
N THR A 113 -21.53 -13.73 -0.94
CA THR A 113 -20.07 -13.73 -0.82
C THR A 113 -19.74 -13.38 0.61
N ASP A 114 -19.85 -14.36 1.50
CA ASP A 114 -19.46 -14.21 2.91
C ASP A 114 -17.94 -14.02 2.99
N HIS A 115 -17.50 -12.75 2.97
CA HIS A 115 -16.11 -12.30 3.16
C HIS A 115 -15.71 -12.28 4.65
N ASN A 116 -16.31 -13.14 5.47
CA ASN A 116 -15.95 -13.31 6.87
C ASN A 116 -14.46 -13.68 7.02
N PRO A 117 -13.70 -12.97 7.87
CA PRO A 117 -12.26 -13.18 8.03
C PRO A 117 -11.90 -14.59 8.45
N ARG A 118 -12.63 -15.20 9.40
CA ARG A 118 -12.40 -16.59 9.80
C ARG A 118 -12.45 -17.52 8.60
N ARG A 119 -13.42 -17.39 7.71
CA ARG A 119 -13.54 -18.22 6.49
C ARG A 119 -12.43 -17.94 5.49
N ILE A 120 -12.19 -16.65 5.18
CA ILE A 120 -11.17 -16.23 4.20
C ILE A 120 -9.77 -16.66 4.63
N LEU A 121 -9.38 -16.32 5.86
CA LEU A 121 -8.04 -16.56 6.37
C LEU A 121 -7.77 -18.06 6.54
N SER A 122 -8.77 -18.83 7.00
CA SER A 122 -8.61 -20.29 7.08
C SER A 122 -8.32 -20.89 5.70
N ARG A 123 -9.06 -20.48 4.67
CA ARG A 123 -8.84 -20.99 3.30
C ARG A 123 -7.51 -20.58 2.72
N LEU A 124 -7.13 -19.31 2.91
CA LEU A 124 -5.84 -18.79 2.46
C LEU A 124 -4.68 -19.58 3.06
N LEU A 125 -4.67 -19.71 4.39
CA LEU A 125 -3.57 -20.34 5.11
C LEU A 125 -3.50 -21.84 4.88
N THR A 126 -4.65 -22.52 4.79
CA THR A 126 -4.68 -23.94 4.40
C THR A 126 -4.13 -24.14 2.99
N ALA A 127 -4.51 -23.30 2.02
CA ALA A 127 -3.99 -23.42 0.65
C ALA A 127 -2.47 -23.18 0.58
N ALA A 128 -1.96 -22.21 1.35
CA ALA A 128 -0.53 -21.94 1.46
C ALA A 128 0.22 -23.13 2.08
N GLU A 129 -0.28 -23.66 3.20
CA GLU A 129 0.27 -24.83 3.90
C GLU A 129 0.32 -26.07 2.99
N GLU A 130 -0.78 -26.38 2.29
CA GLU A 130 -0.86 -27.50 1.33
C GLU A 130 0.15 -27.38 0.18
N CYS A 131 0.56 -26.15 -0.16
CA CYS A 131 1.57 -25.87 -1.18
C CYS A 131 2.99 -25.75 -0.60
N GLY A 132 3.15 -25.92 0.71
CA GLY A 132 4.41 -25.74 1.44
C GLY A 132 4.89 -24.30 1.53
N LEU A 133 4.03 -23.31 1.25
CA LEU A 133 4.36 -21.89 1.32
C LEU A 133 4.13 -21.36 2.74
N THR A 134 5.22 -20.98 3.41
CA THR A 134 5.14 -20.31 4.70
C THR A 134 4.77 -18.84 4.52
N ILE A 135 3.77 -18.39 5.27
CA ILE A 135 3.41 -16.97 5.43
C ILE A 135 3.72 -16.60 6.88
N ASP A 136 4.73 -15.77 7.10
CA ASP A 136 5.14 -15.38 8.45
C ASP A 136 4.22 -14.31 9.05
N TYR A 137 3.79 -13.37 8.22
CA TYR A 137 2.95 -12.24 8.61
C TYR A 137 1.71 -12.08 7.74
N LEU A 138 0.57 -11.86 8.36
CA LEU A 138 -0.66 -11.43 7.71
C LEU A 138 -0.92 -9.96 8.04
N ALA A 139 -1.06 -9.10 7.04
CA ALA A 139 -1.36 -7.69 7.23
C ALA A 139 -2.70 -7.32 6.62
N ARG A 140 -3.37 -6.32 7.18
CA ARG A 140 -4.64 -5.76 6.67
C ARG A 140 -4.39 -4.50 5.86
N GLU A 141 -4.99 -4.40 4.68
CA GLU A 141 -4.90 -3.20 3.85
C GLU A 141 -5.54 -1.98 4.54
N SER A 142 -6.68 -2.18 5.21
CA SER A 142 -7.32 -1.11 5.99
C SER A 142 -6.44 -0.57 7.13
N ALA A 143 -5.44 -1.33 7.58
CA ALA A 143 -4.46 -0.84 8.57
C ALA A 143 -3.49 0.19 7.98
N CYS A 144 -3.35 0.24 6.65
CA CYS A 144 -2.62 1.32 5.97
C CYS A 144 -3.40 2.64 6.01
N ALA A 145 -4.74 2.58 6.12
CA ALA A 145 -5.56 3.76 6.34
C ALA A 145 -5.56 4.17 7.82
N GLN A 146 -5.88 3.23 8.70
CA GLN A 146 -5.97 3.43 10.15
C GLN A 146 -5.42 2.21 10.88
N THR A 147 -4.32 2.37 11.61
CA THR A 147 -3.72 1.26 12.35
C THR A 147 -4.10 1.33 13.83
N PRO A 148 -4.59 0.24 14.45
CA PRO A 148 -4.69 0.18 15.89
C PRO A 148 -3.30 0.32 16.53
N GLU A 149 -3.19 1.13 17.56
CA GLU A 149 -1.97 1.24 18.35
C GLU A 149 -1.94 0.17 19.44
N TYR A 150 -0.75 -0.39 19.68
CA TYR A 150 -0.51 -1.36 20.75
C TYR A 150 0.63 -0.88 21.63
N VAL A 151 0.43 -0.95 22.96
CA VAL A 151 1.48 -0.71 23.95
C VAL A 151 1.55 -1.94 24.83
N ASP A 152 2.72 -2.61 24.85
CA ASP A 152 2.94 -3.86 25.58
C ASP A 152 1.88 -4.95 25.28
N GLY A 153 1.44 -5.03 24.01
CA GLY A 153 0.42 -5.98 23.55
C GLY A 153 -1.03 -5.58 23.87
N ILE A 154 -1.25 -4.41 24.45
CA ILE A 154 -2.59 -3.88 24.76
C ILE A 154 -2.98 -2.87 23.69
N ARG A 155 -4.13 -3.13 23.04
CA ARG A 155 -4.71 -2.23 22.04
C ARG A 155 -5.24 -0.95 22.69
N LEU A 156 -4.91 0.21 22.14
CA LEU A 156 -5.47 1.50 22.53
C LEU A 156 -6.78 1.80 21.79
N ASP A 157 -7.59 2.69 22.36
CA ASP A 157 -8.93 3.01 21.85
C ASP A 157 -8.91 3.84 20.56
N GLU A 158 -8.00 4.80 20.45
CA GLU A 158 -7.88 5.68 19.29
C GLU A 158 -6.86 5.10 18.30
N PRO A 159 -7.27 4.77 17.05
CA PRO A 159 -6.33 4.31 16.04
C PRO A 159 -5.48 5.46 15.52
N ILE A 160 -4.27 5.15 15.07
CA ILE A 160 -3.39 6.11 14.40
C ILE A 160 -3.95 6.32 12.98
N PRO A 161 -4.28 7.57 12.57
CA PRO A 161 -4.80 7.89 11.25
C PRO A 161 -3.66 7.90 10.22
N LEU A 162 -3.14 6.71 9.92
CA LEU A 162 -1.88 6.55 9.22
C LEU A 162 -1.87 7.17 7.81
N ALA A 163 -2.95 6.99 7.05
CA ALA A 163 -3.05 7.57 5.72
C ALA A 163 -3.11 9.11 5.75
N ASP A 164 -3.77 9.72 6.74
CA ASP A 164 -3.76 11.18 6.90
C ASP A 164 -2.35 11.70 7.23
N ILE A 165 -1.62 11.00 8.10
CA ILE A 165 -0.24 11.35 8.45
C ILE A 165 0.65 11.29 7.21
N VAL A 166 0.58 10.21 6.43
CA VAL A 166 1.38 10.07 5.21
C VAL A 166 0.93 11.06 4.13
N ALA A 167 -0.36 11.38 4.03
CA ALA A 167 -0.85 12.38 3.10
C ALA A 167 -0.30 13.78 3.41
N ALA A 168 -0.12 14.09 4.71
CA ALA A 168 0.50 15.34 5.14
C ALA A 168 2.01 15.43 4.81
N CYS A 169 2.67 14.30 4.56
CA CYS A 169 4.08 14.25 4.12
C CYS A 169 4.24 14.44 2.61
N ILE A 170 3.17 14.57 1.83
CA ILE A 170 3.27 14.73 0.37
C ILE A 170 3.74 16.15 0.05
N VAL A 171 4.90 16.24 -0.58
CA VAL A 171 5.43 17.48 -1.14
C VAL A 171 5.08 17.54 -2.63
N PRO A 172 4.12 18.39 -3.04
CA PRO A 172 3.88 18.61 -4.46
C PRO A 172 5.11 19.28 -5.08
N GLU A 173 5.56 18.80 -6.23
CA GLU A 173 6.56 19.49 -7.05
C GLU A 173 5.81 20.40 -8.05
N PRO A 174 5.68 21.72 -7.80
CA PRO A 174 5.01 22.62 -8.73
C PRO A 174 5.87 22.79 -9.99
N ALA A 175 5.22 22.83 -11.15
CA ALA A 175 5.94 23.15 -12.39
C ALA A 175 6.52 24.59 -12.30
N ILE A 176 7.70 24.81 -12.88
CA ILE A 176 8.40 26.11 -12.92
C ILE A 176 7.51 27.24 -13.50
N ASP A 177 6.50 26.89 -14.29
CA ASP A 177 5.51 27.78 -14.91
C ASP A 177 4.05 27.45 -14.53
N ASP A 178 3.82 26.86 -13.35
CA ASP A 178 2.46 26.55 -12.88
C ASP A 178 1.62 27.85 -12.73
N THR A 179 0.47 27.87 -13.39
CA THR A 179 -0.47 29.00 -13.36
C THR A 179 -1.51 28.85 -12.26
N GLY A 180 -1.42 27.83 -11.40
CA GLY A 180 -2.39 27.57 -10.32
C GLY A 180 -3.75 27.10 -10.82
N GLY A 181 -3.81 26.50 -12.01
CA GLY A 181 -5.07 26.01 -12.60
C GLY A 181 -5.62 24.74 -11.92
N ARG A 182 -4.79 24.07 -11.12
CA ARG A 182 -5.16 22.90 -10.31
C ARG A 182 -5.15 23.30 -8.83
N PRO A 183 -6.12 22.85 -8.02
CA PRO A 183 -6.00 22.95 -6.57
C PRO A 183 -4.73 22.23 -6.09
N PRO A 184 -4.15 22.64 -4.94
CA PRO A 184 -3.03 21.94 -4.33
C PRO A 184 -3.26 20.43 -4.21
N THR A 185 -2.20 19.62 -4.29
CA THR A 185 -2.30 18.15 -4.17
C THR A 185 -3.01 17.72 -2.89
N ALA A 186 -2.74 18.38 -1.77
CA ALA A 186 -3.41 18.14 -0.48
C ALA A 186 -4.94 18.39 -0.52
N GLU A 187 -5.41 19.27 -1.40
CA GLU A 187 -6.84 19.56 -1.55
C GLU A 187 -7.49 18.64 -2.60
N SER A 188 -6.86 18.52 -3.77
CA SER A 188 -7.40 17.76 -4.89
C SER A 188 -7.36 16.26 -4.67
N GLY A 189 -6.36 15.75 -3.95
CA GLY A 189 -6.09 14.32 -3.82
C GLY A 189 -5.41 13.69 -5.02
N TRP A 190 -4.87 14.51 -5.92
CA TRP A 190 -4.20 14.01 -7.12
C TRP A 190 -2.75 14.49 -7.25
N LEU A 191 -1.86 13.58 -7.63
CA LEU A 191 -0.42 13.78 -7.81
C LEU A 191 -0.01 13.49 -9.26
N CYS A 192 0.88 14.30 -9.82
CA CYS A 192 1.48 14.01 -11.13
C CYS A 192 3.00 14.16 -11.10
N ASN A 193 3.69 13.40 -11.96
CA ASN A 193 5.15 13.35 -12.01
C ASN A 193 5.80 14.41 -12.93
N GLY A 194 5.10 15.52 -13.18
CA GLY A 194 5.54 16.49 -14.17
C GLY A 194 4.50 17.55 -14.55
N ARG A 195 4.75 18.21 -15.68
CA ARG A 195 3.85 19.19 -16.29
C ARG A 195 3.00 18.56 -17.40
N ARG A 196 1.70 18.86 -17.41
CA ARG A 196 0.76 18.43 -18.46
C ARG A 196 1.04 19.08 -19.82
N SER A 197 0.42 18.50 -20.85
CA SER A 197 0.37 19.13 -22.17
C SER A 197 -0.38 20.45 -22.14
N SER A 198 -0.05 21.35 -23.06
CA SER A 198 -0.69 22.68 -23.13
C SER A 198 -2.10 22.69 -23.72
N LEU A 199 -2.75 21.54 -23.92
CA LEU A 199 -4.08 21.46 -24.55
C LEU A 199 -5.19 22.12 -23.73
N SER A 200 -5.11 22.04 -22.40
CA SER A 200 -6.11 22.60 -21.48
C SER A 200 -5.76 24.01 -20.98
N GLU A 201 -4.66 24.60 -21.44
CA GLU A 201 -4.28 25.96 -21.03
C GLU A 201 -5.19 26.99 -21.73
N PRO A 202 -5.73 28.00 -21.00
CA PRO A 202 -6.64 28.97 -21.59
C PRO A 202 -5.99 29.72 -22.75
N ALA A 203 -6.68 29.75 -23.90
CA ALA A 203 -6.18 30.39 -25.11
C ALA A 203 -6.14 31.91 -24.95
N GLN A 204 -4.98 32.53 -25.16
CA GLN A 204 -4.92 33.98 -25.34
C GLN A 204 -5.38 34.33 -26.76
N ALA A 205 -6.40 35.19 -26.87
CA ALA A 205 -7.17 35.47 -28.09
C ALA A 205 -6.37 35.95 -29.32
N MET A 206 -5.07 36.27 -29.18
CA MET A 206 -4.23 36.78 -30.28
C MET A 206 -2.90 36.02 -30.46
N ARG A 207 -2.72 34.83 -29.87
CA ARG A 207 -1.50 34.04 -30.06
C ARG A 207 -1.83 32.60 -30.45
N THR A 208 -1.42 32.19 -31.64
CA THR A 208 -1.35 30.77 -32.01
C THR A 208 -0.27 30.12 -31.16
N ARG A 209 -0.66 29.26 -30.21
CA ARG A 209 0.30 28.55 -29.36
C ARG A 209 0.63 27.20 -29.98
N ALA A 210 1.93 26.92 -30.15
CA ALA A 210 2.38 25.60 -30.54
C ALA A 210 2.02 24.59 -29.43
N TYR A 211 1.57 23.39 -29.81
CA TYR A 211 1.35 22.30 -28.86
C TYR A 211 2.64 21.99 -28.10
N ARG A 212 2.53 21.95 -26.77
CA ARG A 212 3.60 21.53 -25.88
C ARG A 212 3.23 20.18 -25.27
N PRO A 213 4.01 19.10 -25.52
CA PRO A 213 3.75 17.80 -24.93
C PRO A 213 3.95 17.82 -23.40
N PRO A 214 3.42 16.83 -22.68
CA PRO A 214 3.73 16.63 -21.27
C PRO A 214 5.24 16.51 -21.05
N GLN A 215 5.71 16.97 -19.90
CA GLN A 215 7.10 16.84 -19.45
C GLN A 215 7.12 16.15 -18.10
N VAL A 216 8.04 15.23 -17.90
CA VAL A 216 8.31 14.60 -16.60
C VAL A 216 9.46 15.34 -15.92
N TYR A 217 9.48 15.38 -14.59
CA TYR A 217 10.59 15.99 -13.84
C TYR A 217 11.88 15.18 -13.92
N SER A 218 11.77 13.87 -14.21
CA SER A 218 12.94 13.02 -14.41
C SER A 218 13.67 13.35 -15.72
N ALA A 219 14.99 13.49 -15.64
CA ALA A 219 15.84 13.78 -16.79
C ALA A 219 16.08 12.51 -17.64
N THR A 220 15.05 12.07 -18.37
CA THR A 220 15.13 10.89 -19.25
C THR A 220 14.85 11.24 -20.72
N ASN A 221 15.28 10.39 -21.65
CA ASN A 221 15.10 10.59 -23.09
C ASN A 221 13.64 10.42 -23.57
N HIS A 222 12.73 9.96 -22.70
CA HIS A 222 11.33 9.71 -23.02
C HIS A 222 10.43 10.17 -21.87
N ALA A 223 9.29 10.81 -22.17
CA ALA A 223 8.34 11.26 -21.15
C ALA A 223 7.21 10.24 -20.97
N ILE A 224 7.11 9.64 -19.78
CA ILE A 224 5.93 8.88 -19.33
C ILE A 224 5.24 9.71 -18.24
N PHE A 225 4.23 10.47 -18.64
CA PHE A 225 3.45 11.30 -17.72
C PHE A 225 2.33 10.48 -17.10
N ILE A 226 2.17 10.55 -15.77
CA ILE A 226 1.08 9.92 -15.04
C ILE A 226 0.43 10.92 -14.09
N ASP A 227 -0.88 10.76 -13.91
CA ASP A 227 -1.69 11.49 -12.95
C ASP A 227 -2.43 10.48 -12.09
N ILE A 228 -2.26 10.61 -10.77
CA ILE A 228 -2.56 9.57 -9.80
C ILE A 228 -3.55 10.16 -8.81
N GLU A 229 -4.74 9.59 -8.74
CA GLU A 229 -5.64 9.81 -7.62
C GLU A 229 -5.12 9.05 -6.40
N MET A 230 -4.79 9.77 -5.34
CA MET A 230 -4.35 9.21 -4.05
C MET A 230 -5.52 9.10 -3.08
N TRP A 231 -6.48 10.02 -3.18
CA TRP A 231 -7.74 9.95 -2.46
C TRP A 231 -8.82 10.76 -3.16
N SER A 232 -10.06 10.45 -2.82
CA SER A 232 -11.24 11.25 -3.14
C SER A 232 -12.01 11.59 -1.86
N LYS A 233 -12.84 12.63 -1.91
CA LYS A 233 -13.75 12.98 -0.82
C LYS A 233 -15.17 12.79 -1.26
N SER A 234 -15.95 12.07 -0.47
CA SER A 234 -17.40 11.97 -0.65
C SER A 234 -18.10 13.28 -0.31
N SER A 235 -19.39 13.39 -0.64
CA SER A 235 -20.20 14.59 -0.39
C SER A 235 -20.36 14.93 1.10
N ASP A 236 -20.22 13.94 1.99
CA ASP A 236 -20.22 14.09 3.44
C ASP A 236 -18.81 14.35 4.02
N GLY A 237 -17.79 14.46 3.16
CA GLY A 237 -16.43 14.81 3.53
C GLY A 237 -15.55 13.64 4.00
N GLN A 238 -16.02 12.39 3.90
CA GLN A 238 -15.18 11.23 4.18
C GLN A 238 -14.15 11.02 3.08
N THR A 239 -12.92 10.70 3.48
CA THR A 239 -11.83 10.39 2.55
C THR A 239 -11.88 8.91 2.18
N SER A 240 -11.90 8.62 0.88
CA SER A 240 -11.63 7.29 0.34
C SER A 240 -10.22 7.26 -0.22
N TRP A 241 -9.37 6.38 0.30
CA TRP A 241 -7.97 6.25 -0.09
C TRP A 241 -7.85 5.30 -1.28
N SER A 242 -7.02 5.64 -2.25
CA SER A 242 -6.82 4.79 -3.42
C SER A 242 -5.86 3.64 -3.13
N CYS A 243 -6.01 2.54 -3.86
CA CYS A 243 -5.11 1.39 -3.78
C CYS A 243 -3.62 1.75 -3.92
N PRO A 244 -3.16 2.55 -4.91
CA PRO A 244 -1.74 2.92 -4.98
C PRO A 244 -1.26 3.74 -3.79
N PHE A 245 -2.12 4.52 -3.13
CA PHE A 245 -1.74 5.25 -1.93
C PHE A 245 -1.59 4.33 -0.72
N LEU A 246 -2.55 3.42 -0.50
CA LEU A 246 -2.45 2.41 0.57
C LEU A 246 -1.28 1.44 0.34
N ALA A 247 -1.01 1.05 -0.90
CA ALA A 247 0.16 0.26 -1.27
C ALA A 247 1.48 0.99 -0.98
N ALA A 248 1.57 2.31 -1.22
CA ALA A 248 2.74 3.09 -0.83
C ALA A 248 2.97 3.06 0.69
N ILE A 249 1.91 3.21 1.49
CA ILE A 249 1.97 3.09 2.96
C ILE A 249 2.40 1.68 3.38
N TRP A 250 1.86 0.65 2.73
CA TRP A 250 2.24 -0.75 2.97
C TRP A 250 3.75 -0.98 2.80
N HIS A 251 4.34 -0.44 1.73
CA HIS A 251 5.79 -0.50 1.53
C HIS A 251 6.56 0.24 2.63
N LEU A 252 6.10 1.42 3.04
CA LEU A 252 6.74 2.18 4.12
C LEU A 252 6.70 1.42 5.46
N LEU A 253 5.59 0.73 5.77
CA LEU A 253 5.47 -0.15 6.94
C LEU A 253 6.49 -1.29 6.88
N ARG A 254 6.55 -2.02 5.77
CA ARG A 254 7.51 -3.12 5.57
C ARG A 254 8.96 -2.66 5.56
N LEU A 255 9.23 -1.41 5.21
CA LEU A 255 10.59 -0.84 5.22
C LEU A 255 10.97 -0.21 6.57
N GLY A 256 10.06 -0.20 7.55
CA GLY A 256 10.27 0.46 8.84
C GLY A 256 10.45 1.96 8.73
N MET A 257 9.84 2.59 7.72
CA MET A 257 10.01 4.01 7.38
C MET A 257 8.95 4.94 8.00
N LEU A 258 8.12 4.41 8.89
CA LEU A 258 7.06 5.15 9.58
C LEU A 258 7.25 5.08 11.09
N GLY A 259 7.23 6.23 11.72
CA GLY A 259 7.24 6.39 13.18
C GLY A 259 6.07 7.26 13.64
N TYR A 260 5.56 7.01 14.84
CA TYR A 260 4.56 7.83 15.49
C TYR A 260 4.94 8.05 16.96
N HIS A 261 5.06 9.31 17.38
CA HIS A 261 5.54 9.69 18.72
C HIS A 261 6.84 8.97 19.16
N GLY A 262 7.76 8.72 18.23
CA GLY A 262 9.01 8.01 18.51
C GLY A 262 8.87 6.48 18.66
N ALA A 263 7.71 5.90 18.39
CA ALA A 263 7.53 4.46 18.32
C ALA A 263 7.35 3.98 16.87
N ALA A 264 7.58 2.69 16.64
CA ALA A 264 7.19 2.06 15.38
C ALA A 264 5.67 2.09 15.26
N VAL A 265 5.17 2.41 14.06
CA VAL A 265 3.73 2.50 13.79
C VAL A 265 3.02 1.15 13.86
N VAL A 266 3.74 0.06 13.59
CA VAL A 266 3.20 -1.29 13.62
C VAL A 266 4.06 -2.20 14.48
N ASP A 267 3.38 -2.95 15.36
CA ASP A 267 3.94 -4.01 16.18
C ASP A 267 3.19 -5.31 15.88
N PRO A 268 3.80 -6.29 15.16
CA PRO A 268 3.14 -7.54 14.81
C PRO A 268 2.68 -8.33 16.04
N GLN A 269 1.38 -8.58 16.13
CA GLN A 269 0.78 -9.32 17.25
C GLN A 269 0.75 -10.82 16.97
N PRO A 270 1.00 -11.71 17.95
CA PRO A 270 0.92 -13.15 17.72
C PRO A 270 -0.51 -13.57 17.32
N HIS A 271 -0.61 -14.54 16.42
CA HIS A 271 -1.90 -15.15 16.11
C HIS A 271 -2.50 -15.83 17.35
N VAL A 272 -3.71 -15.44 17.72
CA VAL A 272 -4.51 -16.07 18.77
C VAL A 272 -5.75 -16.68 18.14
N ALA A 273 -5.85 -18.02 18.20
CA ALA A 273 -7.01 -18.73 17.72
C ALA A 273 -8.21 -18.59 18.69
N PRO A 274 -9.45 -18.61 18.17
CA PRO A 274 -9.81 -18.70 16.76
C PRO A 274 -9.79 -17.34 16.05
N TRP A 275 -9.77 -17.35 14.71
CA TRP A 275 -9.97 -16.13 13.92
C TRP A 275 -11.28 -15.42 14.29
N PRO A 276 -11.30 -14.08 14.38
CA PRO A 276 -12.51 -13.32 14.63
C PRO A 276 -13.44 -13.33 13.42
N ASP A 277 -14.67 -12.87 13.63
CA ASP A 277 -15.70 -12.80 12.58
C ASP A 277 -15.80 -11.43 11.91
N ARG A 278 -15.00 -10.45 12.37
CA ARG A 278 -14.96 -9.09 11.84
C ARG A 278 -13.51 -8.67 11.58
N TRP A 279 -13.27 -7.97 10.47
CA TRP A 279 -11.93 -7.56 10.08
C TRP A 279 -11.32 -6.59 11.10
N GLN A 280 -12.10 -5.64 11.60
CA GLN A 280 -11.68 -4.65 12.62
C GLN A 280 -11.20 -5.26 13.96
N ASP A 281 -11.52 -6.52 14.22
CA ASP A 281 -11.12 -7.22 15.45
C ASP A 281 -9.74 -7.88 15.29
N LEU A 282 -9.21 -7.95 14.05
CA LEU A 282 -7.84 -8.38 13.79
C LEU A 282 -6.84 -7.23 14.04
N PRO A 283 -5.65 -7.56 14.58
CA PRO A 283 -4.50 -6.66 14.56
C PRO A 283 -4.16 -6.15 13.15
N ALA A 284 -3.46 -5.01 13.07
CA ALA A 284 -2.94 -4.50 11.80
C ALA A 284 -2.04 -5.52 11.09
N ILE A 285 -1.15 -6.14 11.88
CA ILE A 285 -0.24 -7.19 11.44
C ILE A 285 -0.31 -8.34 12.44
N VAL A 286 -0.60 -9.54 11.95
CA VAL A 286 -0.61 -10.78 12.71
C VAL A 286 0.64 -11.57 12.37
N ARG A 287 1.47 -11.88 13.37
CA ARG A 287 2.58 -12.83 13.26
C ARG A 287 2.03 -14.26 13.37
N LEU A 288 2.03 -14.96 12.24
CA LEU A 288 1.57 -16.34 12.09
C LEU A 288 2.64 -17.33 12.52
N ASN A 289 3.90 -17.06 12.19
CA ASN A 289 5.04 -17.88 12.55
C ASN A 289 5.79 -17.26 13.74
N PRO A 290 5.83 -17.91 14.92
CA PRO A 290 6.57 -17.39 16.09
C PRO A 290 8.08 -17.25 15.85
N GLU A 291 8.65 -18.06 14.97
CA GLU A 291 10.07 -18.07 14.60
C GLU A 291 10.36 -17.17 13.38
N ALA A 292 9.39 -16.32 13.00
CA ALA A 292 9.55 -15.41 11.87
C ALA A 292 10.71 -14.44 12.10
N GLU A 293 11.49 -14.23 11.04
CA GLU A 293 12.41 -13.11 10.96
C GLU A 293 11.66 -11.78 11.06
N PRO A 294 12.31 -10.66 11.44
CA PRO A 294 11.62 -9.40 11.66
C PRO A 294 10.73 -8.94 10.50
N PHE A 295 9.59 -8.34 10.82
CA PHE A 295 8.63 -7.85 9.82
C PHE A 295 9.23 -6.76 8.92
N ALA A 296 9.84 -5.74 9.54
CA ALA A 296 10.50 -4.67 8.80
C ALA A 296 11.76 -5.20 8.10
N ALA A 297 12.09 -4.68 6.92
CA ALA A 297 13.22 -5.13 6.14
C ALA A 297 13.97 -3.99 5.43
N TYR A 298 15.25 -4.22 5.12
CA TYR A 298 16.03 -3.27 4.33
C TYR A 298 15.53 -3.17 2.88
N LYS A 299 15.04 -4.29 2.32
CA LYS A 299 14.43 -4.36 0.99
C LYS A 299 13.12 -5.12 1.02
N THR A 300 12.22 -4.78 0.09
CA THR A 300 10.97 -5.51 -0.13
C THR A 300 10.93 -6.10 -1.53
N LEU A 301 10.38 -7.30 -1.64
CA LEU A 301 9.94 -7.90 -2.88
C LEU A 301 8.44 -8.13 -2.80
N SER A 302 7.68 -7.75 -3.82
CA SER A 302 6.27 -8.14 -3.95
C SER A 302 6.06 -8.96 -5.22
N MET A 303 5.49 -10.15 -5.05
CA MET A 303 5.11 -11.04 -6.14
C MET A 303 3.64 -10.79 -6.46
N LEU A 304 3.37 -10.04 -7.53
CA LEU A 304 2.05 -9.48 -7.82
C LEU A 304 1.55 -9.92 -9.19
N PRO A 305 0.24 -10.07 -9.41
CA PRO A 305 -0.33 -10.25 -10.75
C PRO A 305 0.04 -9.09 -11.69
N ARG A 306 0.20 -9.39 -12.99
CA ARG A 306 0.58 -8.38 -14.00
C ARG A 306 -0.31 -7.13 -14.03
N ARG A 307 -1.58 -7.23 -13.64
CA ARG A 307 -2.52 -6.09 -13.54
C ARG A 307 -2.04 -4.98 -12.60
N TYR A 308 -1.14 -5.26 -11.65
CA TYR A 308 -0.61 -4.27 -10.71
C TYR A 308 0.47 -3.36 -11.31
N ILE A 309 0.91 -3.57 -12.57
CA ILE A 309 2.01 -2.78 -13.14
C ILE A 309 1.77 -1.26 -13.09
N GLU A 310 0.54 -0.81 -13.31
CA GLU A 310 0.19 0.61 -13.26
C GLU A 310 0.14 1.13 -11.81
N ILE A 311 -0.35 0.30 -10.90
CA ILE A 311 -0.39 0.58 -9.45
C ILE A 311 1.04 0.71 -8.92
N GLU A 312 1.94 -0.22 -9.23
CA GLU A 312 3.33 -0.17 -8.79
C GLU A 312 4.12 1.00 -9.38
N HIS A 313 3.78 1.43 -10.60
CA HIS A 313 4.34 2.67 -11.13
C HIS A 313 3.85 3.90 -10.34
N ALA A 314 2.56 3.95 -10.03
CA ALA A 314 1.99 5.01 -9.20
C ALA A 314 2.59 5.04 -7.79
N VAL A 315 2.76 3.88 -7.15
CA VAL A 315 3.42 3.73 -5.84
C VAL A 315 4.80 4.39 -5.84
N ARG A 316 5.64 4.12 -6.85
CA ARG A 316 6.99 4.72 -6.93
C ARG A 316 6.94 6.23 -7.06
N VAL A 317 6.02 6.76 -7.88
CA VAL A 317 5.84 8.22 -8.00
C VAL A 317 5.37 8.83 -6.68
N ILE A 318 4.44 8.19 -5.97
CA ILE A 318 3.98 8.64 -4.65
C ILE A 318 5.15 8.68 -3.66
N LEU A 319 5.91 7.59 -3.55
CA LEU A 319 7.05 7.48 -2.63
C LEU A 319 8.14 8.53 -2.90
N ASP A 320 8.38 8.89 -4.16
CA ASP A 320 9.35 9.92 -4.54
C ASP A 320 8.91 11.35 -4.12
N HIS A 321 7.63 11.55 -3.77
CA HIS A 321 7.08 12.84 -3.34
C HIS A 321 6.82 12.91 -1.82
N LEU A 322 7.30 11.95 -1.04
CA LEU A 322 7.13 11.96 0.41
C LEU A 322 8.36 12.58 1.11
N ASP A 323 8.11 13.54 1.99
CA ASP A 323 9.07 14.06 2.96
C ASP A 323 8.97 13.26 4.26
N LEU A 324 9.76 12.19 4.35
CA LEU A 324 9.77 11.24 5.46
C LEU A 324 10.73 11.68 6.57
N ASP A 325 10.46 11.25 7.81
CA ASP A 325 11.28 11.59 8.98
C ASP A 325 12.74 11.10 8.82
N GLU A 326 13.67 12.07 8.70
CA GLU A 326 15.10 11.81 8.58
C GLU A 326 15.67 11.01 9.76
N ASN A 327 15.09 11.15 10.96
CA ASN A 327 15.54 10.40 12.13
C ASN A 327 15.19 8.92 11.99
N VAL A 328 14.01 8.59 11.47
CA VAL A 328 13.62 7.20 11.16
C VAL A 328 14.57 6.63 10.12
N PHE A 329 14.87 7.38 9.06
CA PHE A 329 15.83 6.94 8.06
C PHE A 329 17.23 6.71 8.64
N ALA A 330 17.72 7.62 9.48
CA ALA A 330 19.02 7.50 10.13
C ALA A 330 19.11 6.25 11.01
N GLN A 331 18.01 5.82 11.64
CA GLN A 331 17.99 4.55 12.38
C GLN A 331 18.12 3.33 11.49
N VAL A 332 17.43 3.31 10.34
CA VAL A 332 17.55 2.22 9.36
C VAL A 332 18.98 2.13 8.86
N VAL A 333 19.60 3.27 8.51
CA VAL A 333 21.00 3.33 8.09
C VAL A 333 21.95 2.84 9.18
N ALA A 334 21.73 3.26 10.44
CA ALA A 334 22.54 2.82 11.55
C ALA A 334 22.44 1.30 11.79
N ALA A 335 21.23 0.73 11.70
CA ALA A 335 21.02 -0.71 11.80
C ALA A 335 21.74 -1.46 10.66
N ALA A 336 21.53 -1.03 9.42
CA ALA A 336 22.16 -1.62 8.23
C ALA A 336 23.70 -1.56 8.27
N ALA A 337 24.26 -0.47 8.79
CA ALA A 337 25.71 -0.31 8.92
C ALA A 337 26.34 -1.34 9.87
N THR A 338 25.62 -1.78 10.91
CA THR A 338 26.11 -2.87 11.80
C THR A 338 26.28 -4.20 11.06
N GLU A 339 25.58 -4.34 9.93
CA GLU A 339 25.56 -5.54 9.09
C GLU A 339 26.29 -5.32 7.76
N LYS A 340 26.92 -4.15 7.58
CA LYS A 340 27.63 -3.74 6.36
C LYS A 340 26.74 -3.71 5.12
N ILE A 341 25.47 -3.35 5.29
CA ILE A 341 24.50 -3.19 4.22
C ILE A 341 24.39 -1.71 3.86
N GLU A 342 24.49 -1.40 2.58
CA GLU A 342 24.16 -0.07 2.06
C GLU A 342 22.66 0.03 1.80
N VAL A 343 22.03 1.06 2.38
CA VAL A 343 20.60 1.34 2.20
C VAL A 343 20.46 2.63 1.39
N SER A 344 19.70 2.57 0.30
CA SER A 344 19.40 3.77 -0.49
C SER A 344 18.48 4.71 0.30
N ALA A 345 18.78 6.01 0.23
CA ALA A 345 17.89 7.06 0.73
C ALA A 345 16.60 7.17 -0.09
N LYS A 346 16.62 6.74 -1.35
CA LYS A 346 15.42 6.68 -2.18
C LYS A 346 14.65 5.41 -1.85
N VAL A 347 13.54 5.57 -1.15
CA VAL A 347 12.67 4.45 -0.73
C VAL A 347 12.29 3.56 -1.93
N GLY A 348 11.95 4.17 -3.07
CA GLY A 348 11.60 3.45 -4.29
C GLY A 348 12.70 2.54 -4.87
N GLU A 349 13.97 2.71 -4.48
CA GLU A 349 15.09 1.82 -4.87
C GLU A 349 15.22 0.59 -3.94
N ARG A 350 14.51 0.59 -2.81
CA ARG A 350 14.44 -0.55 -1.87
C ARG A 350 13.29 -1.51 -2.22
N LEU A 351 12.43 -1.14 -3.17
CA LEU A 351 11.33 -1.95 -3.68
C LEU A 351 11.79 -2.80 -4.86
N SER A 352 11.30 -4.03 -4.94
CA SER A 352 11.43 -4.93 -6.07
C SER A 352 10.08 -5.59 -6.33
N HIS A 353 9.78 -5.84 -7.60
CA HIS A 353 8.52 -6.47 -8.01
C HIS A 353 8.80 -7.64 -8.93
N LEU A 354 8.06 -8.73 -8.72
CA LEU A 354 7.97 -9.83 -9.66
C LEU A 354 6.52 -9.89 -10.16
N LEU A 355 6.32 -9.54 -11.43
CA LEU A 355 4.99 -9.59 -12.05
C LEU A 355 4.73 -11.01 -12.57
N LEU A 356 3.69 -11.64 -12.03
CA LEU A 356 3.28 -13.00 -12.36
C LEU A 356 2.24 -12.98 -13.50
N ASP A 357 2.35 -13.96 -14.39
CA ASP A 357 1.32 -14.22 -15.41
C ASP A 357 0.04 -14.73 -14.75
N GLY A 358 -1.09 -14.11 -15.09
CA GLY A 358 -2.40 -14.36 -14.45
C GLY A 358 -3.18 -13.08 -14.28
N SER A 359 -4.51 -13.15 -14.47
CA SER A 359 -5.42 -12.01 -14.44
C SER A 359 -5.66 -11.48 -13.06
#